data_AF-A0A7Y0C6Q5-F1
#
_entry.id   AF-A0A7Y0C6Q5-F1
#
_cell.length_a   1.000
_cell.length_b   1.000
_cell.length_c   1.000
_cell.angle_alpha   90.00
_cell.angle_beta   90.00
_cell.angle_gamma   90.00
#
_symmetry.space_group_name_H-M   'P 1'
#
loop_
_entity.id
_entity.type
_entity.pdbx_description
1 polymer ?
#
loop_
_entity_poly.entity_id
_entity_poly.type
_entity_poly.pdbx_seq_one_letter_code
_entity_poly.pdbx_strand_id
1 'polypeptide(L)'
;FLIATASLAFASTQSYSQKLAPTSRSVFKCEVAGKVVYSDSPCLGAQKIDVEPTRGLSKTSGREQVGNDVRREQHREMFAEAIRPLTGMNAKQLDVQGRRMKLTADARQECRRLDAEIPVAEKQERLVKQQALADVQAQLLRMRRSFREQSC
;
A
#
# COMPACT_ATOMS: atom_id res chain seq x y z
N PHE A 1 51.29 -22.80 -35.96
CA PHE A 1 50.87 -22.24 -34.66
C PHE A 1 49.35 -22.12 -34.64
N LEU A 2 48.68 -23.05 -33.95
CA LEU A 2 47.23 -23.10 -33.76
C LEU A 2 46.88 -22.33 -32.48
N ILE A 3 46.04 -21.29 -32.57
CA ILE A 3 45.58 -20.54 -31.39
C ILE A 3 44.20 -21.10 -31.00
N ALA A 4 44.15 -21.78 -29.86
CA ALA A 4 42.93 -22.22 -29.21
C ALA A 4 42.35 -21.08 -28.36
N THR A 5 41.13 -20.64 -28.65
CA THR A 5 40.42 -19.61 -27.87
C THR A 5 39.54 -20.27 -26.81
N ALA A 6 40.00 -20.23 -25.56
CA ALA A 6 39.22 -20.63 -24.40
C ALA A 6 38.19 -19.54 -24.05
N SER A 7 36.91 -19.88 -24.13
CA SER A 7 35.80 -18.98 -23.78
C SER A 7 35.52 -19.04 -22.28
N LEU A 8 35.87 -17.96 -21.55
CA LEU A 8 35.54 -17.77 -20.14
C LEU A 8 34.07 -17.36 -19.99
N ALA A 9 33.23 -18.27 -19.49
CA ALA A 9 31.85 -17.98 -19.13
C ALA A 9 31.80 -17.23 -17.80
N PHE A 10 31.47 -15.94 -17.85
CA PHE A 10 31.16 -15.14 -16.66
C PHE A 10 29.75 -15.47 -16.16
N ALA A 11 29.64 -16.15 -15.03
CA ALA A 11 28.39 -16.34 -14.32
C ALA A 11 28.04 -15.07 -13.52
N SER A 12 27.12 -14.26 -14.04
CA SER A 12 26.57 -13.09 -13.35
C SER A 12 25.58 -13.53 -12.27
N THR A 13 25.97 -13.43 -10.99
CA THR A 13 25.07 -13.61 -9.85
C THR A 13 24.15 -12.40 -9.70
N GLN A 14 22.86 -12.57 -10.00
CA GLN A 14 21.84 -11.53 -9.77
C GLN A 14 21.50 -11.49 -8.29
N SER A 15 21.99 -10.47 -7.58
CA SER A 15 21.55 -10.16 -6.22
C SER A 15 20.12 -9.61 -6.26
N TYR A 16 19.15 -10.39 -5.81
CA TYR A 16 17.79 -9.92 -5.55
C TYR A 16 17.79 -9.03 -4.32
N SER A 17 17.85 -7.71 -4.54
CA SER A 17 17.61 -6.72 -3.50
C SER A 17 16.15 -6.82 -3.03
N GLN A 18 15.94 -7.42 -1.86
CA GLN A 18 14.65 -7.44 -1.17
C GLN A 18 14.30 -5.99 -0.77
N LYS A 19 13.57 -5.27 -1.62
CA LYS A 19 12.98 -3.98 -1.24
C LYS A 19 12.07 -4.21 -0.04
N LEU A 20 12.44 -3.66 1.10
CA LEU A 20 11.58 -3.60 2.28
C LEU A 20 10.25 -2.99 1.87
N ALA A 21 9.20 -3.77 2.00
CA ALA A 21 7.91 -3.38 1.46
C ALA A 21 7.26 -2.31 2.37
N PRO A 22 6.47 -1.40 1.80
CA PRO A 22 6.17 -0.09 2.39
C PRO A 22 5.45 -0.17 3.74
N THR A 23 5.60 0.92 4.52
CA THR A 23 5.24 1.09 5.94
C THR A 23 3.74 1.24 6.24
N SER A 24 2.87 1.12 5.26
CA SER A 24 1.41 1.01 5.45
C SER A 24 0.83 0.31 4.24
N ARG A 25 0.17 -0.83 4.42
CA ARG A 25 -0.40 -1.62 3.32
C ARG A 25 -1.85 -1.96 3.65
N SER A 26 -2.75 -1.64 2.72
CA SER A 26 -4.09 -2.22 2.73
C SER A 26 -3.97 -3.69 2.33
N VAL A 27 -4.28 -4.60 3.24
CA VAL A 27 -4.30 -6.04 2.99
C VAL A 27 -5.74 -6.47 2.74
N PHE A 28 -5.96 -7.26 1.69
CA PHE A 28 -7.26 -7.80 1.37
C PHE A 28 -7.37 -9.24 1.85
N LYS A 29 -8.41 -9.53 2.63
CA LYS A 29 -8.79 -10.90 3.00
C LYS A 29 -9.66 -11.48 1.89
N CYS A 30 -9.13 -12.44 1.15
CA CYS A 30 -9.78 -13.15 0.05
C CYS A 30 -10.22 -14.55 0.49
N GLU A 31 -11.40 -14.99 0.10
CA GLU A 31 -11.80 -16.39 0.22
C GLU A 31 -11.73 -17.05 -1.16
N VAL A 32 -10.72 -17.90 -1.37
CA VAL A 32 -10.49 -18.60 -2.64
C VAL A 32 -10.58 -20.10 -2.38
N ALA A 33 -11.54 -20.77 -3.03
CA ALA A 33 -11.76 -22.21 -2.90
C ALA A 33 -11.91 -22.70 -1.43
N GLY A 34 -12.62 -21.93 -0.59
CA GLY A 34 -12.84 -22.25 0.82
C GLY A 34 -11.63 -21.99 1.74
N LYS A 35 -10.54 -21.39 1.22
CA LYS A 35 -9.37 -20.99 2.02
C LYS A 35 -9.27 -19.47 2.09
N VAL A 36 -9.02 -18.95 3.29
CA VAL A 36 -8.74 -17.53 3.52
C VAL A 36 -7.29 -17.24 3.14
N VAL A 37 -7.08 -16.34 2.19
CA VAL A 37 -5.76 -15.87 1.76
C VAL A 37 -5.69 -14.35 1.97
N TYR A 38 -4.60 -13.89 2.57
CA TYR A 38 -4.31 -12.47 2.70
C TYR A 38 -3.43 -12.04 1.54
N SER A 39 -3.86 -11.04 0.77
CA SER A 39 -3.14 -10.55 -0.40
C SER A 39 -3.08 -9.02 -0.42
N ASP A 40 -2.00 -8.48 -0.96
CA ASP A 40 -1.85 -7.05 -1.23
C ASP A 40 -2.60 -6.62 -2.51
N SER A 41 -3.18 -7.57 -3.25
CA SER A 41 -3.98 -7.32 -4.45
C SER A 41 -5.50 -7.39 -4.16
N PRO A 42 -6.31 -6.47 -4.73
CA PRO A 42 -7.76 -6.54 -4.62
C PRO A 42 -8.32 -7.82 -5.26
N CYS A 43 -9.17 -8.53 -4.51
CA CYS A 43 -9.89 -9.72 -4.96
C CYS A 43 -11.41 -9.53 -4.82
N LEU A 44 -12.19 -10.43 -5.43
CA LEU A 44 -13.65 -10.36 -5.41
C LEU A 44 -14.18 -10.64 -4.00
N GLY A 45 -15.08 -9.78 -3.51
CA GLY A 45 -15.69 -9.92 -2.18
C GLY A 45 -14.73 -9.73 -1.00
N ALA A 46 -13.58 -9.12 -1.24
CA ALA A 46 -12.55 -8.98 -0.21
C ALA A 46 -12.91 -7.95 0.85
N GLN A 47 -12.66 -8.31 2.11
CA GLN A 47 -12.64 -7.33 3.19
C GLN A 47 -11.27 -6.63 3.23
N LYS A 48 -11.30 -5.29 3.12
CA LYS A 48 -10.10 -4.45 3.27
C LYS A 48 -9.74 -4.39 4.76
N ILE A 49 -8.52 -4.78 5.07
CA ILE A 49 -7.92 -4.68 6.40
C ILE A 49 -6.83 -3.61 6.30
N ASP A 50 -6.99 -2.54 7.06
CA ASP A 50 -5.92 -1.56 7.23
C ASP A 50 -5.02 -2.06 8.36
N VAL A 51 -3.80 -2.48 8.00
CA VAL A 51 -2.82 -2.97 8.96
C VAL A 51 -1.83 -1.86 9.22
N GLU A 52 -1.88 -1.28 10.41
CA GLU A 52 -0.84 -0.39 10.91
C GLU A 52 0.35 -1.25 11.35
N PRO A 53 1.52 -1.16 10.69
CA PRO A 53 2.67 -1.97 11.10
C PRO A 53 3.07 -1.59 12.52
N THR A 54 3.44 -2.60 13.30
CA THR A 54 3.91 -2.36 14.66
C THR A 54 5.22 -1.57 14.63
N ARG A 55 5.30 -0.51 15.44
CA ARG A 55 6.58 0.12 15.76
C ARG A 55 7.37 -0.91 16.55
N GLY A 56 8.55 -1.30 16.05
CA GLY A 56 9.33 -2.42 16.58
C GLY A 56 9.64 -2.34 18.08
N LEU A 57 10.24 -3.39 18.63
CA LEU A 57 10.54 -3.50 20.07
C LEU A 57 11.53 -2.41 20.51
N SER A 58 11.08 -1.50 21.38
CA SER A 58 11.87 -0.32 21.79
C SER A 58 12.73 -0.53 23.04
N LYS A 59 12.48 -1.58 23.83
CA LYS A 59 13.21 -1.85 25.09
C LYS A 59 13.46 -3.35 25.27
N THR A 60 14.73 -3.76 25.27
CA THR A 60 15.16 -5.13 25.60
C THR A 60 16.18 -5.19 26.74
N SER A 61 16.88 -4.09 27.06
CA SER A 61 18.01 -4.11 28.02
C SER A 61 18.24 -2.80 28.79
N GLY A 62 17.18 -2.05 29.10
CA GLY A 62 17.29 -0.81 29.91
C GLY A 62 17.74 0.44 29.15
N ARG A 63 18.13 0.32 27.87
CA ARG A 63 18.30 1.46 26.95
C ARG A 63 17.21 1.43 25.88
N GLU A 64 16.61 2.58 25.63
CA GLU A 64 15.67 2.73 24.52
C GLU A 64 16.42 2.67 23.20
N GLN A 65 16.04 1.71 22.34
CA GLN A 65 16.58 1.60 20.99
C GLN A 65 15.45 1.89 20.01
N VAL A 66 15.47 3.09 19.43
CA VAL A 66 14.54 3.46 18.37
C VAL A 66 15.21 3.19 17.03
N GLY A 67 14.64 2.26 16.26
CA GLY A 67 15.08 1.97 14.90
C GLY A 67 14.98 3.20 13.98
N ASN A 68 15.78 3.23 12.92
CA ASN A 68 15.80 4.37 11.99
C ASN A 68 14.41 4.64 11.37
N ASP A 69 13.67 3.58 11.04
CA ASP A 69 12.34 3.69 10.44
C ASP A 69 11.33 4.35 11.39
N VAL A 70 11.36 3.97 12.68
CA VAL A 70 10.50 4.55 13.71
C VAL A 70 10.87 6.01 13.96
N ARG A 71 12.17 6.36 14.00
CA ARG A 71 12.60 7.77 14.10
C ARG A 71 12.11 8.61 12.93
N ARG A 72 12.18 8.07 11.72
CA ARG A 72 11.69 8.75 10.51
C ARG A 72 10.18 8.94 10.53
N GLU A 73 9.43 7.96 11.02
CA GLU A 73 7.97 8.05 11.20
C GLU A 73 7.62 9.13 12.23
N GLN A 74 8.23 9.10 13.43
CA GLN A 74 8.03 10.11 14.47
C GLN A 74 8.33 11.54 13.97
N HIS A 75 9.42 11.70 13.21
CA HIS A 75 9.77 12.99 12.65
C HIS A 75 8.73 13.51 11.65
N ARG A 76 8.17 12.62 10.82
CA ARG A 76 7.08 12.96 9.89
C ARG A 76 5.80 13.35 10.62
N GLU A 77 5.47 12.66 11.71
CA GLU A 77 4.32 13.00 12.54
C GLU A 77 4.48 14.37 13.18
N MET A 78 5.64 14.64 13.79
CA MET A 78 5.95 15.93 14.40
C MET A 78 5.91 17.07 13.37
N PHE A 79 6.48 16.86 12.19
CA PHE A 79 6.43 17.84 11.10
C PHE A 79 4.98 18.11 10.65
N ALA A 80 4.18 17.07 10.47
CA ALA A 80 2.79 17.21 10.06
C ALA A 80 1.97 17.99 11.08
N GLU A 81 2.14 17.73 12.38
CA GLU A 81 1.44 18.46 13.44
C GLU A 81 1.86 19.93 13.48
N ALA A 82 3.16 20.22 13.26
CA ALA A 82 3.65 21.60 13.23
C ALA A 82 3.04 22.43 12.08
N ILE A 83 2.81 21.83 10.91
CA ILE A 83 2.23 22.52 9.75
C ILE A 83 0.70 22.36 9.64
N ARG A 84 0.09 21.59 10.54
CA ARG A 84 -1.35 21.32 10.53
C ARG A 84 -2.21 22.58 10.61
N PRO A 85 -1.88 23.64 11.37
CA PRO A 85 -2.66 24.88 11.36
C PRO A 85 -2.69 25.57 9.99
N LEU A 86 -1.69 25.33 9.14
CA LEU A 86 -1.59 25.92 7.80
C LEU A 86 -2.26 25.04 6.73
N THR A 87 -2.13 23.71 6.85
CA THR A 87 -2.59 22.77 5.83
C THR A 87 -3.92 22.10 6.15
N GLY A 88 -4.31 22.07 7.43
CA GLY A 88 -5.43 21.28 7.94
C GLY A 88 -5.19 19.76 7.90
N MET A 89 -4.03 19.28 7.46
CA MET A 89 -3.76 17.87 7.23
C MET A 89 -3.01 17.20 8.38
N ASN A 90 -3.34 15.94 8.64
CA ASN A 90 -2.55 15.07 9.51
C ASN A 90 -1.40 14.38 8.75
N ALA A 91 -0.54 13.65 9.46
CA ALA A 91 0.63 12.99 8.87
C ALA A 91 0.29 12.01 7.73
N LYS A 92 -0.80 11.23 7.87
CA LYS A 92 -1.25 10.27 6.83
C LYS A 92 -1.74 11.01 5.58
N GLN A 93 -2.55 12.05 5.76
CA GLN A 93 -3.06 12.87 4.66
C GLN A 93 -1.92 13.61 3.94
N LEU A 94 -0.95 14.14 4.68
CA LEU A 94 0.21 14.83 4.12
C LEU A 94 1.12 13.88 3.35
N ASP A 95 1.35 12.64 3.83
CA ASP A 95 2.10 11.62 3.09
C ASP A 95 1.38 11.24 1.79
N VAL A 96 0.06 11.00 1.85
CA VAL A 96 -0.77 10.75 0.65
C VAL A 96 -0.65 11.90 -0.34
N GLN A 97 -0.80 13.15 0.11
CA GLN A 97 -0.66 14.32 -0.74
C GLN A 97 0.73 14.38 -1.37
N GLY A 98 1.79 14.22 -0.58
CA GLY A 98 3.18 14.25 -1.05
C GLY A 98 3.48 13.16 -2.08
N ARG A 99 2.93 11.94 -1.92
CA ARG A 99 3.03 10.86 -2.92
C ARG A 99 2.34 11.26 -4.22
N ARG A 100 1.13 11.82 -4.12
CA ARG A 100 0.30 12.21 -5.27
C ARG A 100 0.82 13.43 -6.03
N MET A 101 1.66 14.27 -5.43
CA MET A 101 2.28 15.40 -6.13
C MET A 101 3.11 14.99 -7.35
N LYS A 102 3.55 13.74 -7.41
CA LYS A 102 4.32 13.18 -8.54
C LYS A 102 3.42 12.67 -9.68
N LEU A 103 2.11 12.57 -9.47
CA LEU A 103 1.16 12.06 -10.45
C LEU A 103 0.71 13.18 -11.42
N THR A 104 0.23 12.79 -12.59
CA THR A 104 -0.38 13.72 -13.56
C THR A 104 -1.63 14.38 -12.96
N ALA A 105 -2.08 15.50 -13.54
CA ALA A 105 -3.29 16.18 -13.08
C ALA A 105 -4.52 15.25 -13.14
N ASP A 106 -4.67 14.52 -14.25
CA ASP A 106 -5.76 13.57 -14.46
C ASP A 106 -5.73 12.42 -13.45
N ALA A 107 -4.54 11.84 -13.20
CA ALA A 107 -4.39 10.78 -12.20
C ALA A 107 -4.72 11.28 -10.78
N ARG A 108 -4.33 12.51 -10.43
CA ARG A 108 -4.70 13.11 -9.14
C ARG A 108 -6.21 13.32 -9.00
N GLN A 109 -6.88 13.74 -10.07
CA GLN A 109 -8.33 13.92 -10.08
C GLN A 109 -9.04 12.56 -9.93
N GLU A 110 -8.56 11.54 -10.63
CA GLU A 110 -9.10 10.19 -10.54
C GLU A 110 -8.90 9.60 -9.13
N CYS A 111 -7.73 9.77 -8.52
CA CYS A 111 -7.51 9.36 -7.14
C CYS A 111 -8.50 10.02 -6.17
N ARG A 112 -8.78 11.32 -6.33
CA ARG A 112 -9.76 12.03 -5.48
C ARG A 112 -11.17 11.48 -5.66
N ARG A 113 -11.55 11.15 -6.89
CA ARG A 113 -12.85 10.54 -7.20
C ARG A 113 -12.97 9.17 -6.54
N LEU A 114 -11.96 8.32 -6.71
CA LEU A 114 -11.94 6.97 -6.14
C LEU A 114 -11.88 6.98 -4.60
N ASP A 115 -11.16 7.93 -3.98
CA ASP A 115 -11.15 8.10 -2.51
C ASP A 115 -12.56 8.35 -1.96
N ALA A 116 -13.41 9.07 -2.70
CA ALA A 116 -14.78 9.36 -2.29
C ALA A 116 -15.73 8.18 -2.56
N GLU A 117 -15.58 7.51 -3.70
CA GLU A 117 -16.49 6.45 -4.15
C GLU A 117 -16.24 5.10 -3.49
N ILE A 118 -14.99 4.68 -3.30
CA ILE A 118 -14.65 3.36 -2.75
C ILE A 118 -15.27 3.15 -1.36
N PRO A 119 -15.19 4.08 -0.39
CA PRO A 119 -15.81 3.89 0.91
C PRO A 119 -17.33 3.77 0.85
N VAL A 120 -17.98 4.46 -0.10
CA VAL A 120 -19.44 4.37 -0.31
C VAL A 120 -19.79 2.98 -0.84
N ALA A 121 -19.05 2.49 -1.84
CA ALA A 121 -19.25 1.16 -2.39
C ALA A 121 -18.93 0.04 -1.39
N GLU A 122 -17.92 0.22 -0.53
CA GLU A 122 -17.61 -0.72 0.57
C GLU A 122 -18.76 -0.78 1.60
N LYS A 123 -19.41 0.35 1.89
CA LYS A 123 -20.61 0.34 2.74
C LYS A 123 -21.78 -0.35 2.05
N GLN A 124 -21.96 -0.10 0.75
CA GLN A 124 -23.03 -0.71 -0.03
C GLN A 124 -22.89 -2.23 -0.08
N GLU A 125 -21.68 -2.75 -0.30
CA GLU A 125 -21.38 -4.19 -0.28
C GLU A 125 -21.83 -4.86 1.02
N ARG A 126 -21.66 -4.19 2.17
CA ARG A 126 -22.05 -4.71 3.49
C ARG A 126 -23.57 -4.75 3.70
N LEU A 127 -24.34 -3.95 2.97
CA LEU A 127 -25.79 -3.80 3.15
C LEU A 127 -26.61 -4.58 2.12
N VAL A 128 -26.01 -4.93 0.99
CA VAL A 128 -26.72 -5.53 -0.15
C VAL A 128 -26.97 -7.03 0.04
N LYS A 129 -28.16 -7.48 -0.38
CA LYS A 129 -28.57 -8.90 -0.35
C LYS A 129 -27.96 -9.68 -1.53
N GLN A 130 -27.88 -11.01 -1.38
CA GLN A 130 -27.17 -11.92 -2.31
C GLN A 130 -27.44 -11.70 -3.81
N GLN A 131 -28.66 -11.34 -4.21
CA GLN A 131 -29.01 -11.15 -5.63
C GLN A 131 -28.25 -10.00 -6.33
N ALA A 132 -27.93 -8.91 -5.63
CA ALA A 132 -27.19 -7.78 -6.19
C ALA A 132 -25.73 -7.70 -5.68
N LEU A 133 -25.33 -8.64 -4.82
CA LEU A 133 -24.03 -8.65 -4.18
C LEU A 133 -22.89 -8.87 -5.19
N ALA A 134 -23.09 -9.74 -6.17
CA ALA A 134 -22.09 -10.03 -7.20
C ALA A 134 -21.74 -8.77 -8.04
N ASP A 135 -22.74 -7.99 -8.43
CA ASP A 135 -22.55 -6.78 -9.23
C ASP A 135 -21.82 -5.68 -8.45
N VAL A 136 -22.20 -5.48 -7.18
CA VAL A 136 -21.55 -4.51 -6.29
C VAL A 136 -20.10 -4.92 -6.03
N GLN A 137 -19.83 -6.20 -5.83
CA GLN A 137 -18.47 -6.73 -5.67
C GLN A 137 -17.62 -6.55 -6.92
N ALA A 138 -18.18 -6.79 -8.10
CA ALA A 138 -17.49 -6.59 -9.37
C ALA A 138 -17.16 -5.10 -9.60
N GLN A 139 -18.09 -4.20 -9.28
CA GLN A 139 -17.85 -2.76 -9.33
C GLN A 139 -16.75 -2.33 -8.36
N LEU A 140 -16.81 -2.78 -7.10
CA LEU A 140 -15.82 -2.47 -6.07
C LEU A 140 -14.43 -2.97 -6.45
N LEU A 141 -14.34 -4.17 -7.03
CA LEU A 141 -13.09 -4.73 -7.55
C LEU A 141 -12.49 -3.85 -8.67
N ARG A 142 -13.32 -3.39 -9.63
CA ARG A 142 -12.86 -2.48 -10.69
C ARG A 142 -12.29 -1.17 -10.12
N MET A 143 -13.00 -0.55 -9.17
CA MET A 143 -12.53 0.68 -8.53
C MET A 143 -11.22 0.48 -7.77
N ARG A 144 -11.10 -0.60 -6.99
CA ARG A 144 -9.87 -0.92 -6.24
C ARG A 144 -8.68 -1.22 -7.15
N ARG A 145 -8.90 -1.86 -8.30
CA ARG A 145 -7.86 -2.07 -9.31
C ARG A 145 -7.39 -0.75 -9.91
N SER A 146 -8.32 0.09 -10.35
CA SER A 146 -8.01 1.42 -10.89
C SER A 146 -7.24 2.28 -9.88
N PHE A 147 -7.64 2.26 -8.61
CA PHE A 147 -6.94 2.96 -7.53
C PHE A 147 -5.47 2.57 -7.44
N ARG A 148 -5.20 1.26 -7.50
CA ARG A 148 -3.84 0.71 -7.48
C ARG A 148 -3.05 1.07 -8.74
N GLU A 149 -3.68 0.98 -9.91
CA GLU A 149 -3.05 1.30 -11.21
C GLU A 149 -2.62 2.77 -11.30
N GLN A 150 -3.46 3.68 -10.79
CA GLN A 150 -3.16 5.12 -10.74
C GLN A 150 -2.14 5.50 -9.64
N SER A 151 -1.63 4.52 -8.89
CA SER A 151 -0.73 4.74 -7.75
C SER A 151 -1.29 5.73 -6.73
N CYS A 152 -2.62 5.68 -6.55
CA CYS A 152 -3.30 6.22 -5.39
C CYS A 152 -2.96 5.34 -4.17
#